data_AF-A0A1A6GI85-F1
#
_entry.id   AF-A0A1A6GI85-F1
#
_cell.length_a   1.000
_cell.length_b   1.000
_cell.length_c   1.000
_cell.angle_alpha   90.00
_cell.angle_beta   90.00
_cell.angle_gamma   90.00
#
_symmetry.space_group_name_H-M   'P 1'
#
loop_
_entity.id
_entity.type
_entity.pdbx_description
1 polymer ?
#
loop_
_entity_poly.entity_id
_entity_poly.type
_entity_poly.pdbx_seq_one_letter_code
_entity_poly.pdbx_strand_id
1 'polypeptide(L)' 'MEENNDSTENPQGQGRQNATKCGWLRKQGGFVKTWHTRWFVLKGDQLYYFKDEDETKP' A
#
# COMPACT_ATOMS: atom_id res chain seq x y z
N MET A 1 -13.68 43.07 8.39
CA MET A 1 -14.88 42.74 7.60
C MET A 1 -14.51 43.15 6.19
N GLU A 2 -14.13 42.28 5.27
CA GLU A 2 -14.46 40.87 5.05
C GLU A 2 -13.22 40.02 4.79
N GLU A 3 -13.41 38.73 5.00
CA GLU A 3 -12.45 37.64 5.09
C GLU A 3 -12.58 36.80 3.82
N ASN A 4 -11.54 36.72 2.99
CA ASN A 4 -11.56 35.83 1.82
C ASN A 4 -10.39 34.85 1.92
N ASN A 5 -10.69 33.76 2.63
CA ASN A 5 -10.01 32.48 2.63
C ASN A 5 -9.93 31.91 1.19
N ASP A 6 -8.73 31.91 0.58
CA ASP A 6 -8.44 31.09 -0.60
C ASP A 6 -7.72 29.83 -0.13
N SER A 7 -8.53 28.84 0.23
CA SER A 7 -8.09 27.45 0.39
C SER A 7 -7.48 27.01 -0.94
N THR A 8 -6.15 26.94 -1.02
CA THR A 8 -5.47 26.18 -2.06
C THR A 8 -5.68 24.70 -1.79
N GLU A 9 -6.89 24.23 -2.07
CA GLU A 9 -7.23 22.82 -2.19
C GLU A 9 -6.37 22.24 -3.30
N ASN A 10 -5.31 21.52 -2.92
CA ASN A 10 -4.57 20.68 -3.83
C ASN A 10 -5.44 19.44 -4.13
N PRO A 11 -6.12 19.32 -5.29
CA PRO A 11 -6.95 18.18 -5.59
C PRO A 11 -6.04 17.14 -6.24
N GLN A 12 -5.18 16.51 -5.43
CA GLN A 12 -4.46 15.32 -5.88
C GLN A 12 -5.41 14.13 -5.86
N GLY A 13 -6.22 14.04 -6.91
CA GLY A 13 -6.81 12.78 -7.32
C GLY A 13 -5.69 11.81 -7.67
N GLN A 14 -5.38 10.86 -6.79
CA GLN A 14 -4.42 9.79 -7.09
C GLN A 14 -4.81 8.49 -6.38
N GLY A 15 -5.80 7.78 -6.90
CA GLY A 15 -6.15 6.39 -6.56
C GLY A 15 -5.07 5.34 -6.92
N ARG A 16 -3.80 5.74 -6.97
CA ARG A 16 -2.61 4.89 -7.08
C ARG A 16 -1.65 5.06 -5.89
N GLN A 17 -1.95 5.96 -4.93
CA GLN A 17 -1.01 6.37 -3.86
C GLN A 17 -1.23 5.69 -2.51
N ASN A 18 -2.12 4.70 -2.42
CA ASN A 18 -2.55 4.18 -1.12
C ASN A 18 -1.63 3.07 -0.56
N ALA A 19 -0.52 2.75 -1.23
CA ALA A 19 0.53 1.87 -0.68
C ALA A 19 1.80 2.68 -0.42
N THR A 20 2.18 2.80 0.84
CA THR A 20 3.38 3.53 1.26
C THR A 20 4.65 2.86 0.73
N LYS A 21 4.66 1.52 0.66
CA LYS A 21 5.74 0.69 0.10
C LYS A 21 5.20 -0.65 -0.43
N CYS A 22 5.86 -1.18 -1.45
CA CYS A 22 5.64 -2.54 -1.95
C CYS A 22 6.96 -3.19 -2.36
N GLY A 23 7.00 -4.53 -2.40
CA GLY A 23 8.19 -5.27 -2.81
C GLY A 23 8.16 -6.76 -2.47
N TRP A 24 9.09 -7.49 -3.10
CA TRP A 24 9.31 -8.90 -2.80
C TRP A 24 10.05 -9.08 -1.48
N LEU A 25 9.47 -9.86 -0.56
CA LEU A 25 10.11 -10.26 0.69
C LEU A 25 9.92 -11.76 0.94
N ARG A 26 10.76 -12.33 1.81
CA ARG A 26 10.60 -13.71 2.29
C ARG A 26 9.85 -13.71 3.62
N LYS A 27 8.81 -14.54 3.73
CA LYS A 27 8.08 -14.78 4.98
C LYS A 27 8.13 -16.23 5.39
N GLN A 28 8.18 -16.47 6.70
CA GLN A 28 8.05 -17.81 7.25
C GLN A 28 6.57 -18.24 7.29
N GLY A 29 6.31 -19.53 7.06
CA GLY A 29 5.00 -20.13 7.26
C GLY A 29 4.63 -20.21 8.74
N GLY A 30 3.33 -20.12 9.03
CA GLY A 30 2.80 -20.19 10.39
C GLY A 30 2.91 -21.61 10.96
N PHE A 31 2.34 -22.58 10.24
CA PHE A 31 2.31 -23.98 10.63
C PHE A 31 3.61 -24.70 10.24
N VAL A 32 3.86 -24.86 8.94
CA VAL A 32 5.15 -25.37 8.44
C VAL A 32 6.13 -24.21 8.35
N LYS A 33 7.32 -24.33 8.96
CA LYS A 33 8.33 -23.26 9.02
C LYS A 33 9.16 -23.11 7.74
N THR A 34 8.50 -23.17 6.59
CA THR A 34 9.11 -22.92 5.28
C THR A 34 9.16 -21.44 4.98
N TRP A 35 10.14 -21.02 4.19
CA TRP A 35 10.26 -19.64 3.72
C TRP A 35 9.67 -19.50 2.32
N HIS A 36 8.79 -18.53 2.13
CA HIS A 36 8.17 -18.24 0.84
C HIS A 36 8.41 -16.80 0.43
N THR A 37 8.70 -16.59 -0.85
CA THR A 37 8.73 -15.27 -1.47
C THR A 37 7.30 -14.83 -1.77
N ARG A 38 6.92 -13.64 -1.31
CA ARG A 38 5.60 -13.04 -1.54
C ARG A 38 5.76 -11.57 -1.87
N TRP A 39 4.83 -11.05 -2.67
CA TRP A 39 4.76 -9.63 -2.94
C TRP A 39 4.03 -8.95 -1.79
N PHE A 40 4.71 -8.06 -1.07
CA PHE A 40 4.16 -7.33 0.06
C PHE A 40 3.67 -5.95 -0.34
N VAL A 41 2.56 -5.52 0.26
CA VAL A 41 2.02 -4.18 0.09
C VAL A 41 1.66 -3.61 1.46
N LEU A 42 2.30 -2.49 1.82
CA LEU A 42 2.00 -1.72 3.02
C LEU A 42 1.05 -0.58 2.67
N LYS A 43 -0.18 -0.60 3.21
CA LYS A 43 -1.18 0.45 3.03
C LYS A 43 -1.60 1.00 4.40
N GLY A 44 -1.15 2.21 4.74
CA GLY A 44 -1.27 2.72 6.11
C GLY A 44 -0.59 1.77 7.09
N ASP A 45 -1.34 1.29 8.09
CA ASP A 45 -0.85 0.36 9.12
C ASP A 45 -1.11 -1.11 8.79
N GLN A 46 -1.64 -1.39 7.60
CA GLN A 46 -2.01 -2.73 7.17
C GLN A 46 -0.98 -3.30 6.19
N LEU A 47 -0.52 -4.52 6.48
CA LEU A 47 0.43 -5.25 5.64
C LEU A 47 -0.26 -6.43 4.95
N TYR A 48 -0.35 -6.35 3.63
CA TYR A 48 -0.89 -7.41 2.77
C TYR A 48 0.25 -8.16 2.09
N TYR A 49 -0.01 -9.40 1.69
CA TYR A 49 0.91 -10.16 0.86
C TYR A 49 0.16 -11.02 -0.16
N PHE A 50 0.76 -11.16 -1.33
CA PHE A 50 0.18 -11.83 -2.49
C PHE A 50 1.19 -12.82 -3.08
N LYS A 51 0.73 -13.72 -3.94
CA LYS A 51 1.66 -14.62 -4.63
C LYS A 51 2.53 -13.85 -5.60
N ASP A 52 1.93 -12.93 -6.34
CA ASP A 52 2.56 -12.15 -7.40
C ASP A 52 2.17 -10.66 -7.33
N GLU A 53 2.91 -9.81 -8.05
CA GLU A 53 2.65 -8.36 -8.11
C GLU A 53 1.31 -8.05 -8.80
N ASP A 54 0.93 -8.80 -9.83
CA ASP A 54 -0.29 -8.54 -10.60
C ASP A 54 -1.58 -8.78 -9.82
N GLU A 55 -1.53 -9.61 -8.76
CA GLU A 55 -2.66 -9.87 -7.86
C GLU A 55 -3.00 -8.65 -6.97
N THR A 56 -2.17 -7.61 -6.99
CA THR A 56 -2.44 -6.34 -6.30
C THR A 56 -3.33 -5.39 -7.08
N LYS A 57 -3.54 -5.66 -8.38
CA LYS A 57 -4.44 -4.90 -9.23
C LYS A 57 -5.86 -5.45 -9.01
N PRO A 58 -6.87 -4.57 -8.82
CA PRO A 58 -8.26 -4.98 -8.62
C PRO A 58 -8.83 -5.70 -9.86
#